data_AF-A0A6P0NF35-F1
#
_entry.id   AF-A0A6P0NF35-F1
#
_cell.length_a   1.000
_cell.length_b   1.000
_cell.length_c   1.000
_cell.angle_alpha   90.00
_cell.angle_beta   90.00
_cell.angle_gamma   90.00
#
_symmetry.space_group_name_H-M   'P 1'
#
loop_
_entity.id
_entity.type
_entity.pdbx_description
1 polymer ?
#
loop_
_entity_poly.entity_id
_entity_poly.type
_entity_poly.pdbx_seq_one_letter_code
_entity_poly.pdbx_strand_id
1 'polypeptide(L)'
;MSPYLIICPGIHDPQLSQDFLASLELSSPWTEKVLIFPAQDYPAYSAIHILEFLQRHIGLVKTPIVLIGFSAGVVGAIAAAWGWQLLGGNIQALIAIDGWGVPLYGNFPIHRISHDYFTHWSSALLGAGQDSFYASPPIAHLDLWRSPCQCQGWWVQVPLGEQPPQRIYITAAEFIIELLAR
;
A
#
# COMPACT_ATOMS: atom_id res chain seq x y z
N MET A 1 0.88 21.28 2.48
CA MET A 1 2.11 20.67 1.95
C MET A 1 1.71 19.38 1.28
N SER A 2 2.06 19.17 0.01
CA SER A 2 1.71 17.94 -0.70
C SER A 2 2.43 16.73 -0.10
N PRO A 3 1.75 15.58 0.06
CA PRO A 3 2.30 14.38 0.67
C PRO A 3 3.39 13.72 -0.18
N TYR A 4 4.22 12.87 0.43
CA TYR A 4 5.09 11.94 -0.28
C TYR A 4 4.43 10.57 -0.43
N LEU A 5 4.65 9.92 -1.57
CA LEU A 5 4.28 8.53 -1.81
C LEU A 5 5.51 7.64 -1.68
N ILE A 6 5.47 6.69 -0.76
CA ILE A 6 6.59 5.81 -0.45
C ILE A 6 6.23 4.39 -0.91
N ILE A 7 6.99 3.88 -1.85
CA ILE A 7 6.83 2.52 -2.38
C ILE A 7 7.78 1.60 -1.63
N CYS A 8 7.23 0.61 -0.93
CA CYS A 8 7.93 -0.43 -0.19
C CYS A 8 7.72 -1.78 -0.89
N PRO A 9 8.57 -2.12 -1.88
CA PRO A 9 8.37 -3.31 -2.71
C PRO A 9 8.65 -4.62 -1.95
N GLY A 10 8.26 -5.73 -2.56
CA GLY A 10 8.60 -7.07 -2.10
C GLY A 10 10.00 -7.51 -2.56
N ILE A 11 10.24 -8.82 -2.56
CA ILE A 11 11.50 -9.41 -3.06
C ILE A 11 11.29 -9.80 -4.52
N HIS A 12 11.68 -8.93 -5.44
CA HIS A 12 11.57 -9.14 -6.89
C HIS A 12 12.46 -8.15 -7.65
N ASP A 13 12.46 -8.25 -8.99
CA ASP A 13 13.19 -7.32 -9.86
C ASP A 13 12.69 -5.86 -9.66
N PRO A 14 13.58 -4.86 -9.50
CA PRO A 14 13.21 -3.46 -9.35
C PRO A 14 12.36 -2.90 -10.50
N GLN A 15 12.48 -3.46 -11.71
CA GLN A 15 11.68 -3.05 -12.87
C GLN A 15 10.18 -3.19 -12.60
N LEU A 16 9.76 -4.18 -11.81
CA LEU A 16 8.33 -4.37 -11.50
C LEU A 16 7.74 -3.20 -10.69
N SER A 17 8.55 -2.52 -9.86
CA SER A 17 8.10 -1.31 -9.17
C SER A 17 7.99 -0.11 -10.10
N GLN A 18 8.79 -0.07 -11.17
CA GLN A 18 8.66 0.94 -12.22
C GLN A 18 7.41 0.68 -13.05
N ASP A 19 7.17 -0.58 -13.43
CA ASP A 19 5.96 -1.00 -14.14
C ASP A 19 4.70 -0.69 -13.32
N PHE A 20 4.73 -0.98 -12.01
CA PHE A 20 3.67 -0.61 -11.06
C PHE A 20 3.34 0.89 -11.16
N LEU A 21 4.35 1.75 -11.02
CA LEU A 21 4.15 3.20 -11.08
C LEU A 21 3.70 3.69 -12.45
N ALA A 22 4.21 3.10 -13.54
CA ALA A 22 3.77 3.44 -14.90
C ALA A 22 2.31 3.05 -15.16
N SER A 23 1.83 2.00 -14.49
CA SER A 23 0.45 1.53 -14.59
C SER A 23 -0.54 2.35 -13.76
N LEU A 24 -0.05 3.03 -12.72
CA LEU A 24 -0.81 4.01 -11.97
C LEU A 24 -0.68 5.33 -12.73
N GLU A 25 -1.73 5.78 -13.42
CA GLU A 25 -1.77 7.08 -14.11
C GLU A 25 -1.77 8.24 -13.10
N LEU A 26 -0.72 8.33 -12.28
CA LEU A 26 -0.57 9.30 -11.21
C LEU A 26 -0.56 10.71 -11.81
N SER A 27 -1.26 11.61 -11.15
CA SER A 27 -1.27 13.04 -11.44
C SER A 27 -0.51 13.81 -10.35
N SER A 28 -0.23 15.09 -10.60
CA SER A 28 0.34 15.97 -9.57
C SER A 28 -0.61 16.04 -8.35
N PRO A 29 -0.11 16.00 -7.11
CA PRO A 29 1.30 16.12 -6.72
C PRO A 29 2.08 14.80 -6.65
N TRP A 30 1.43 13.65 -6.90
CA TRP A 30 2.01 12.34 -6.65
C TRP A 30 3.23 12.06 -7.52
N THR A 31 3.19 12.45 -8.79
CA THR A 31 4.30 12.25 -9.76
C THR A 31 5.62 12.91 -9.34
N GLU A 32 5.57 13.98 -8.55
CA GLU A 32 6.75 14.76 -8.14
C GLU A 32 7.38 14.26 -6.84
N LYS A 33 6.65 13.45 -6.06
CA LYS A 33 7.02 13.08 -4.68
C LYS A 33 6.92 11.59 -4.41
N VAL A 34 7.24 10.77 -5.41
CA VAL A 34 7.39 9.32 -5.24
C VAL A 34 8.81 8.98 -4.83
N LEU A 35 8.94 8.17 -3.78
CA LEU A 35 10.20 7.56 -3.37
C LEU A 35 10.05 6.04 -3.34
N ILE A 36 10.97 5.30 -3.96
CA ILE A 36 10.97 3.84 -3.96
C ILE A 36 12.07 3.35 -3.03
N PHE A 37 11.71 2.57 -2.02
CA PHE A 37 12.68 1.93 -1.14
C PHE A 37 13.49 0.88 -1.93
N PRO A 38 14.84 0.93 -1.91
CA PRO A 38 15.69 0.05 -2.71
C PRO A 38 15.80 -1.35 -2.10
N ALA A 39 14.74 -2.16 -2.21
CA ALA A 39 14.69 -3.52 -1.64
C ALA A 39 15.64 -4.53 -2.32
N GLN A 40 16.30 -4.14 -3.42
CA GLN A 40 17.41 -4.92 -3.99
C GLN A 40 18.69 -4.81 -3.14
N ASP A 41 18.86 -3.71 -2.42
CA ASP A 41 20.06 -3.43 -1.62
C ASP A 41 19.85 -3.70 -0.12
N TYR A 42 18.58 -3.76 0.32
CA TYR A 42 18.20 -3.96 1.72
C TYR A 42 17.03 -4.93 1.84
N PRO A 43 16.87 -5.64 2.98
CA PRO A 43 15.73 -6.52 3.17
C PRO A 43 14.41 -5.74 3.11
N ALA A 44 13.51 -6.14 2.22
CA ALA A 44 12.20 -5.51 2.00
C ALA A 44 11.37 -5.32 3.30
N TYR A 45 11.50 -6.27 4.23
CA TYR A 45 10.78 -6.28 5.50
C TYR A 45 11.45 -5.44 6.60
N SER A 46 12.57 -4.76 6.32
CA SER A 46 13.36 -4.07 7.35
C SER A 46 12.84 -2.66 7.63
N ALA A 47 12.10 -2.51 8.72
CA ALA A 47 11.58 -1.23 9.18
C ALA A 47 12.68 -0.17 9.41
N ILE A 48 13.83 -0.58 9.96
CA ILE A 48 14.93 0.33 10.28
C ILE A 48 15.50 0.97 9.01
N HIS A 49 15.77 0.17 7.98
CA HIS A 49 16.28 0.70 6.71
C HIS A 49 15.26 1.60 6.00
N ILE A 50 13.96 1.29 6.10
CA ILE A 50 12.90 2.16 5.56
C ILE A 50 12.86 3.48 6.34
N LEU A 51 12.95 3.46 7.66
CA LEU A 51 13.00 4.69 8.47
C LEU A 51 14.22 5.56 8.15
N GLU A 52 15.40 4.96 8.04
CA GLU A 52 16.62 5.66 7.62
C GLU A 52 16.47 6.27 6.21
N PHE A 53 15.86 5.51 5.30
CA PHE A 53 15.54 5.98 3.95
C PHE A 53 14.60 7.19 3.99
N LEU A 54 13.52 7.15 4.79
CA LEU A 54 12.59 8.26 4.96
C LEU A 54 13.28 9.49 5.56
N GLN A 55 14.07 9.31 6.62
CA GLN A 55 14.80 10.41 7.26
C GLN A 55 15.78 11.09 6.30
N ARG A 56 16.47 10.32 5.44
CA ARG A 56 17.43 10.86 4.48
C ARG A 56 16.78 11.70 3.38
N HIS A 57 15.60 11.31 2.91
CA HIS A 57 14.96 11.97 1.75
C HIS A 57 13.92 13.01 2.14
N ILE A 58 13.21 12.81 3.26
CA ILE A 58 12.11 13.66 3.69
C ILE A 58 12.52 14.53 4.88
N GLY A 59 13.42 14.04 5.75
CA GLY A 59 13.76 14.68 7.03
C GLY A 59 12.62 14.59 8.06
N LEU A 60 12.75 15.24 9.21
CA LEU A 60 11.74 15.23 10.29
C LEU A 60 10.57 16.22 10.05
N VAL A 61 10.11 16.32 8.80
CA VAL A 61 9.12 17.33 8.40
C VAL A 61 7.70 16.82 8.70
N LYS A 62 6.80 17.71 9.12
CA LYS A 62 5.35 17.44 9.28
C LYS A 62 4.63 17.09 7.96
N THR A 63 5.36 16.83 6.88
CA THR A 63 4.78 16.45 5.60
C THR A 63 4.14 15.06 5.73
N PRO A 64 2.85 14.92 5.41
CA PRO A 64 2.20 13.61 5.43
C PRO A 64 2.85 12.67 4.42
N ILE A 65 2.93 11.38 4.76
CA ILE A 65 3.39 10.35 3.83
C ILE A 65 2.31 9.26 3.68
N VAL A 66 2.19 8.74 2.46
CA VAL A 66 1.43 7.52 2.16
C VAL A 66 2.44 6.42 1.86
N LEU A 67 2.29 5.26 2.49
CA LEU A 67 3.10 4.08 2.21
C LEU A 67 2.29 3.10 1.37
N ILE A 68 2.89 2.57 0.30
CA ILE A 68 2.37 1.41 -0.43
C ILE A 68 3.35 0.27 -0.25
N GLY A 69 2.95 -0.74 0.53
CA GLY A 69 3.75 -1.95 0.75
C GLY A 69 3.27 -3.10 -0.12
N PHE A 70 4.20 -3.92 -0.62
CA PHE A 70 3.88 -5.15 -1.33
C PHE A 70 4.53 -6.38 -0.72
N SER A 71 3.76 -7.44 -0.50
CA SER A 71 4.28 -8.72 -0.02
C SER A 71 5.11 -8.54 1.27
N ALA A 72 6.36 -9.00 1.31
CA ALA A 72 7.30 -8.77 2.42
C ALA A 72 7.54 -7.28 2.73
N GLY A 73 7.42 -6.39 1.74
CA GLY A 73 7.49 -4.95 1.91
C GLY A 73 6.37 -4.38 2.80
N VAL A 74 5.23 -5.07 2.90
CA VAL A 74 4.16 -4.69 3.84
C VAL A 74 4.64 -4.77 5.30
N VAL A 75 5.45 -5.78 5.64
CA VAL A 75 6.01 -5.93 6.99
C VAL A 75 6.91 -4.74 7.34
N GLY A 76 7.78 -4.36 6.41
CA GLY A 76 8.64 -3.19 6.57
C GLY A 76 7.82 -1.91 6.67
N ALA A 77 6.84 -1.74 5.79
CA ALA A 77 6.02 -0.54 5.70
C ALA A 77 5.19 -0.29 6.96
N ILE A 78 4.50 -1.30 7.52
CA ILE A 78 3.68 -1.12 8.74
C ILE A 78 4.55 -0.78 9.95
N ALA A 79 5.70 -1.44 10.10
CA ALA A 79 6.61 -1.18 11.20
C ALA A 79 7.30 0.18 11.06
N ALA A 80 7.67 0.58 9.83
CA ALA A 80 8.18 1.92 9.56
C ALA A 80 7.11 3.00 9.77
N ALA A 81 5.85 2.75 9.44
CA ALA A 81 4.75 3.68 9.69
C ALA A 81 4.59 3.98 11.19
N TRP A 82 4.66 2.94 12.03
CA TRP A 82 4.69 3.10 13.49
C TRP A 82 5.91 3.88 13.96
N GLY A 83 7.10 3.51 13.49
CA GLY A 83 8.33 4.24 13.83
C GLY A 83 8.27 5.70 13.42
N TRP A 84 7.70 6.01 12.27
CA TRP A 84 7.56 7.37 11.77
C TRP A 84 6.63 8.21 12.65
N GLN A 85 5.46 7.66 13.04
CA GLN A 85 4.56 8.29 14.01
C GLN A 85 5.25 8.55 15.35
N LEU A 86 5.99 7.57 15.87
CA LEU A 86 6.71 7.70 17.15
C LEU A 86 7.80 8.80 17.11
N LEU A 87 8.37 9.05 15.93
CA LEU A 87 9.32 10.15 15.70
C LEU A 87 8.63 11.52 15.47
N GLY A 88 7.30 11.58 15.57
CA GLY A 88 6.50 12.80 15.35
C GLY A 88 6.15 13.07 13.88
N GLY A 89 6.43 12.12 12.99
CA GLY A 89 6.00 12.17 11.59
C GLY A 89 4.51 11.89 11.41
N ASN A 90 3.98 12.22 10.24
CA ASN A 90 2.56 12.03 9.92
C ASN A 90 2.37 10.96 8.84
N ILE A 91 1.59 9.92 9.15
CA ILE A 91 1.15 8.88 8.20
C ILE A 91 -0.28 9.22 7.76
N GLN A 92 -0.44 9.55 6.49
CA GLN A 92 -1.76 9.78 5.90
C GLN A 92 -2.49 8.46 5.65
N ALA A 93 -1.80 7.46 5.12
CA ALA A 93 -2.35 6.11 4.93
C ALA A 93 -1.25 5.07 4.72
N LEU A 94 -1.59 3.80 4.97
CA LEU A 94 -0.85 2.63 4.49
C LEU A 94 -1.75 1.81 3.55
N ILE A 95 -1.28 1.58 2.32
CA ILE A 95 -1.90 0.66 1.37
C ILE A 95 -1.06 -0.62 1.34
N ALA A 96 -1.62 -1.71 1.85
CA ALA A 96 -0.96 -3.01 1.95
C ALA A 96 -1.44 -3.95 0.85
N ILE A 97 -0.58 -4.19 -0.13
CA ILE A 97 -0.83 -5.06 -1.28
C ILE A 97 -0.26 -6.45 -0.99
N ASP A 98 -1.13 -7.45 -0.96
CA ASP A 98 -0.77 -8.87 -0.74
C ASP A 98 0.12 -9.13 0.49
N GLY A 99 -0.09 -8.39 1.58
CA GLY A 99 0.55 -8.64 2.87
C GLY A 99 -0.07 -9.79 3.65
N TRP A 100 -0.16 -10.99 3.05
CA TRP A 100 -0.76 -12.16 3.69
C TRP A 100 -0.01 -12.52 4.99
N GLY A 101 -0.76 -12.82 6.05
CA GLY A 101 -0.18 -13.14 7.36
C GLY A 101 0.41 -11.95 8.12
N VAL A 102 0.33 -10.72 7.58
CA VAL A 102 0.84 -9.51 8.26
C VAL A 102 -0.27 -8.86 9.11
N PRO A 103 -0.08 -8.71 10.43
CA PRO A 103 -0.95 -7.91 11.28
C PRO A 103 -0.92 -6.44 10.88
N LEU A 104 -2.08 -5.88 10.55
CA LEU A 104 -2.23 -4.49 10.15
C LEU A 104 -3.13 -3.74 11.13
N TYR A 105 -2.48 -3.16 12.14
CA TYR A 105 -3.10 -2.28 13.12
C TYR A 105 -2.29 -0.99 13.23
N GLY A 106 -2.99 0.14 13.28
CA GLY A 106 -2.39 1.48 13.28
C GLY A 106 -3.41 2.49 13.80
N ASN A 107 -2.92 3.65 14.24
CA ASN A 107 -3.74 4.83 14.53
C ASN A 107 -3.93 5.74 13.29
N PHE A 108 -3.71 5.18 12.11
CA PHE A 108 -3.82 5.82 10.80
C PHE A 108 -4.61 4.91 9.85
N PRO A 109 -5.17 5.45 8.75
CA PRO A 109 -5.87 4.66 7.73
C PRO A 109 -5.00 3.53 7.17
N ILE A 110 -5.57 2.32 7.09
CA ILE A 110 -4.94 1.17 6.45
C ILE A 110 -5.92 0.55 5.46
N HIS A 111 -5.45 0.30 4.25
CA HIS A 111 -6.23 -0.31 3.16
C HIS A 111 -5.54 -1.58 2.69
N ARG A 112 -6.31 -2.62 2.37
CA ARG A 112 -5.78 -3.91 1.90
C ARG A 112 -6.15 -4.15 0.44
N ILE A 113 -5.20 -4.66 -0.33
CA ILE A 113 -5.41 -5.10 -1.71
C ILE A 113 -4.93 -6.55 -1.80
N SER A 114 -5.72 -7.44 -2.40
CA SER A 114 -5.38 -8.86 -2.50
C SER A 114 -5.56 -9.39 -3.92
N HIS A 115 -4.68 -10.28 -4.36
CA HIS A 115 -4.72 -10.92 -5.69
C HIS A 115 -5.82 -11.97 -5.86
N ASP A 116 -6.51 -12.32 -4.76
CA ASP A 116 -7.66 -13.22 -4.77
C ASP A 116 -8.55 -13.02 -3.53
N TYR A 117 -9.71 -13.69 -3.53
CA TYR A 117 -10.66 -13.65 -2.43
C TYR A 117 -10.16 -14.38 -1.16
N PHE A 118 -9.40 -15.46 -1.31
CA PHE A 118 -8.93 -16.26 -0.18
C PHE A 118 -7.94 -15.48 0.68
N THR A 119 -6.96 -14.84 0.04
CA THR A 119 -5.98 -13.96 0.65
C THR A 119 -6.68 -12.78 1.32
N HIS A 120 -7.67 -12.18 0.66
CA HIS A 120 -8.48 -11.09 1.22
C HIS A 120 -9.18 -11.50 2.52
N TRP A 121 -9.98 -12.56 2.48
CA TRP A 121 -10.76 -13.04 3.63
C TRP A 121 -9.85 -13.47 4.79
N SER A 122 -8.81 -14.26 4.50
CA SER A 122 -7.92 -14.77 5.55
C SER A 122 -7.08 -13.66 6.18
N SER A 123 -6.63 -12.68 5.38
CA SER A 123 -5.87 -11.53 5.89
C SER A 123 -6.70 -10.57 6.75
N ALA A 124 -8.02 -10.50 6.53
CA ALA A 124 -8.90 -9.63 7.31
C ALA A 124 -8.95 -10.02 8.81
N LEU A 125 -8.68 -11.29 9.14
CA LEU A 125 -8.55 -11.76 10.52
C LEU A 125 -7.40 -11.07 11.29
N LEU A 126 -6.41 -10.55 10.56
CA LEU A 126 -5.26 -9.83 11.08
C LEU A 126 -5.40 -8.31 10.88
N GLY A 127 -6.65 -7.83 10.87
CA GLY A 127 -7.04 -6.44 10.68
C GLY A 127 -7.61 -6.23 9.27
N ALA A 128 -8.91 -5.98 9.17
CA ALA A 128 -9.61 -5.86 7.89
C ALA A 128 -9.24 -4.60 7.07
N GLY A 129 -8.67 -3.58 7.72
CA GLY A 129 -8.52 -2.25 7.13
C GLY A 129 -9.83 -1.46 7.12
N GLN A 130 -9.82 -0.25 6.57
CA GLN A 130 -11.02 0.59 6.40
C GLN A 130 -11.77 0.26 5.11
N ASP A 131 -11.03 0.31 3.98
CA ASP A 131 -11.49 -0.15 2.67
C ASP A 131 -10.55 -1.23 2.16
N SER A 132 -11.06 -2.09 1.29
CA SER A 132 -10.26 -3.18 0.74
C SER A 132 -10.64 -3.53 -0.69
N PHE A 133 -9.72 -4.18 -1.38
CA PHE A 133 -9.90 -4.70 -2.73
C PHE A 133 -9.46 -6.17 -2.78
N TYR A 134 -10.17 -6.97 -3.57
CA TYR A 134 -9.68 -8.29 -3.98
C TYR A 134 -9.93 -8.54 -5.45
N ALA A 135 -8.94 -9.14 -6.13
CA ALA A 135 -9.06 -9.48 -7.54
C ALA A 135 -10.10 -10.59 -7.76
N SER A 136 -10.86 -10.45 -8.82
CA SER A 136 -11.86 -11.42 -9.26
C SER A 136 -12.03 -11.25 -10.77
N PRO A 137 -11.51 -12.15 -11.62
CA PRO A 137 -10.91 -13.45 -11.25
C PRO A 137 -9.58 -13.31 -10.47
N PRO A 138 -9.17 -14.36 -9.73
CA PRO A 138 -7.84 -14.41 -9.12
C PRO A 138 -6.72 -14.25 -10.15
N ILE A 139 -5.65 -13.55 -9.78
CA ILE A 139 -4.46 -13.36 -10.61
C ILE A 139 -3.20 -13.82 -9.87
N ALA A 140 -2.06 -13.89 -10.56
CA ALA A 140 -0.81 -14.19 -9.87
C ALA A 140 -0.41 -13.04 -8.94
N HIS A 141 0.19 -13.38 -7.80
CA HIS A 141 0.69 -12.42 -6.81
C HIS A 141 1.51 -11.27 -7.40
N LEU A 142 2.44 -11.58 -8.31
CA LEU A 142 3.29 -10.57 -8.95
C LEU A 142 2.56 -9.76 -10.02
N ASP A 143 1.50 -10.29 -10.64
CA ASP A 143 0.74 -9.55 -11.66
C ASP A 143 -0.03 -8.38 -11.02
N LEU A 144 -0.49 -8.54 -9.77
CA LEU A 144 -1.11 -7.46 -9.01
C LEU A 144 -0.17 -6.27 -8.81
N TRP A 145 1.12 -6.54 -8.57
CA TRP A 145 2.13 -5.50 -8.43
C TRP A 145 2.60 -4.97 -9.78
N ARG A 146 2.84 -5.83 -10.76
CA ARG A 146 3.34 -5.41 -12.07
C ARG A 146 2.34 -4.55 -12.84
N SER A 147 1.05 -4.92 -12.80
CA SER A 147 0.03 -4.39 -13.70
C SER A 147 -1.33 -4.19 -13.00
N PRO A 148 -1.43 -3.40 -11.90
CA PRO A 148 -2.69 -3.19 -11.19
C PRO A 148 -3.83 -2.64 -12.07
N CYS A 149 -3.54 -1.96 -13.19
CA CYS A 149 -4.55 -1.49 -14.14
C CYS A 149 -5.21 -2.64 -14.95
N GLN A 150 -4.57 -3.81 -15.01
CA GLN A 150 -5.11 -5.02 -15.64
C GLN A 150 -5.79 -5.95 -14.62
N CYS A 151 -5.66 -5.66 -13.33
CA CYS A 151 -6.26 -6.44 -12.25
C CYS A 151 -7.65 -5.93 -11.93
N GLN A 152 -8.69 -6.61 -12.42
CA GLN A 152 -10.08 -6.30 -12.04
C GLN A 152 -10.50 -7.04 -10.77
N GLY A 153 -11.43 -6.44 -10.03
CA GLY A 153 -11.92 -7.02 -8.79
C GLY A 153 -12.94 -6.16 -8.10
N TRP A 154 -13.16 -6.47 -6.81
CA TRP A 154 -14.16 -5.82 -6.00
C TRP A 154 -13.51 -4.93 -4.97
N TRP A 155 -13.77 -3.63 -5.07
CA TRP A 155 -13.62 -2.72 -3.93
C TRP A 155 -14.78 -2.97 -2.97
N VAL A 156 -14.45 -3.38 -1.74
CA VAL A 156 -15.38 -3.58 -0.63
C VAL A 156 -15.31 -2.39 0.30
N GLN A 157 -16.42 -1.66 0.39
CA GLN A 157 -16.64 -0.59 1.35
C GLN A 157 -17.44 -1.16 2.52
N VAL A 158 -17.01 -0.87 3.75
CA VAL A 158 -17.78 -1.19 4.96
C VAL A 158 -18.18 0.12 5.63
N PRO A 159 -19.30 0.74 5.23
CA PRO A 159 -19.85 1.87 5.97
C PRO A 159 -20.16 1.42 7.41
N LEU A 160 -19.87 2.30 8.38
CA LEU A 160 -20.19 2.08 9.79
C LEU A 160 -21.67 1.73 9.95
N GLY A 161 -21.96 0.47 10.31
CA GLY A 161 -23.30 0.01 10.69
C GLY A 161 -24.19 -0.50 9.56
N GLU A 162 -23.74 -0.52 8.30
CA GLU A 162 -24.56 -0.99 7.17
C GLU A 162 -24.13 -2.39 6.69
N GLN A 163 -25.13 -3.24 6.47
CA GLN A 163 -25.00 -4.56 5.87
C GLN A 163 -26.07 -4.71 4.77
N PRO A 164 -25.73 -5.27 3.59
CA PRO A 164 -24.42 -5.79 3.19
C PRO A 164 -23.41 -4.69 2.82
N PRO A 165 -22.08 -4.98 2.82
CA PRO A 165 -21.07 -4.04 2.34
C PRO A 165 -21.29 -3.68 0.88
N GLN A 166 -21.11 -2.40 0.54
CA GLN A 166 -21.16 -1.94 -0.84
C GLN A 166 -19.95 -2.46 -1.60
N ARG A 167 -20.18 -2.95 -2.83
CA ARG A 167 -19.12 -3.45 -3.71
C ARG A 167 -19.15 -2.72 -5.03
N ILE A 168 -17.98 -2.26 -5.46
CA ILE A 168 -17.78 -1.61 -6.75
C ILE A 168 -16.78 -2.47 -7.53
N TYR A 169 -17.16 -2.84 -8.77
CA TYR A 169 -16.28 -3.60 -9.64
C TYR A 169 -15.37 -2.64 -10.41
N ILE A 170 -14.08 -2.73 -10.17
CA ILE A 170 -13.09 -1.73 -10.58
C ILE A 170 -11.72 -2.40 -10.73
N THR A 171 -10.73 -1.72 -11.29
CA THR A 171 -9.34 -2.19 -11.28
C THR A 171 -8.62 -1.86 -9.98
N ALA A 172 -7.57 -2.60 -9.65
CA ALA A 172 -6.73 -2.31 -8.49
C ALA A 172 -6.06 -0.92 -8.62
N ALA A 173 -5.68 -0.52 -9.84
CA ALA A 173 -5.12 0.81 -10.09
C ALA A 173 -6.11 1.92 -9.77
N GLU A 174 -7.32 1.84 -10.32
CA GLU A 174 -8.39 2.81 -10.02
C GLU A 174 -8.68 2.87 -8.51
N PHE A 175 -8.75 1.72 -7.83
CA PHE A 175 -8.90 1.71 -6.37
C PHE A 175 -7.76 2.44 -5.64
N ILE A 176 -6.49 2.21 -6.04
CA ILE A 176 -5.34 2.91 -5.47
C ILE A 176 -5.43 4.43 -5.71
N ILE A 177 -5.80 4.84 -6.93
CA ILE A 177 -5.96 6.27 -7.27
C ILE A 177 -7.06 6.92 -6.42
N GLU A 178 -8.20 6.24 -6.24
CA GLU A 178 -9.28 6.72 -5.36
C GLU A 178 -8.84 6.86 -3.90
N LEU A 179 -7.95 5.98 -3.40
CA LEU A 179 -7.38 6.12 -2.06
C LEU A 179 -6.42 7.32 -1.97
N LEU A 180 -5.62 7.55 -3.01
CA LEU A 180 -4.67 8.67 -3.07
C LEU A 180 -5.36 10.04 -3.27
N ALA A 181 -6.63 10.07 -3.69
CA ALA A 181 -7.40 11.30 -3.84
C ALA A 181 -8.01 11.82 -2.51
N ARG A 182 -7.87 11.07 -1.41
CA ARG A 182 -8.42 11.40 -0.08
C ARG A 182 -7.44 12.19 0.78
#